data_AF-A0A6S6TPT5-F1
#
_entry.id   AF-A0A6S6TPT5-F1
#
_cell.length_a   1.000
_cell.length_b   1.000
_cell.length_c   1.000
_cell.angle_alpha   90.00
_cell.angle_beta   90.00
_cell.angle_gamma   90.00
#
_symmetry.space_group_name_H-M   'P 1'
#
loop_
_entity.id
_entity.type
_entity.pdbx_description
1 polymer ?
#
loop_
_entity_poly.entity_id
_entity_poly.type
_entity_poly.pdbx_seq_one_letter_code
_entity_poly.pdbx_strand_id
1 'polypeptide(L)' 'MLDKTSKEWKNTPIWVRSALCLVNTRQDALRQEALTAVLAALLLVFTASTFIGAIVLIVSFMSVGAMKWVDNTGQWESN' A
#
# COMPACT_ATOMS: atom_id res chain seq x y z
N MET A 1 0.08 -15.62 -2.98
CA MET A 1 -0.88 -14.58 -2.53
C MET A 1 -0.38 -14.04 -1.18
N LEU A 2 -1.01 -13.06 -0.54
CA LEU A 2 -0.67 -12.74 0.87
C LEU A 2 -1.44 -13.66 1.80
N ASP A 3 -0.78 -14.64 2.43
CA ASP A 3 -1.40 -15.46 3.48
C ASP A 3 -1.45 -14.68 4.80
N LYS A 4 -2.59 -14.01 5.01
CA LYS A 4 -2.87 -13.23 6.22
C LYS A 4 -3.08 -14.09 7.48
N THR A 5 -3.19 -15.41 7.33
CA THR A 5 -3.38 -16.35 8.44
C THR A 5 -2.08 -16.96 8.94
N SER A 6 -1.01 -16.88 8.13
CA SER A 6 0.34 -17.36 8.44
C SER A 6 0.89 -16.76 9.75
N LYS A 7 1.75 -17.54 10.43
CA LYS A 7 2.47 -17.05 11.63
C LYS A 7 3.39 -15.88 11.27
N GLU A 8 3.97 -15.89 10.08
CA GLU A 8 4.86 -14.84 9.58
C GLU A 8 4.11 -13.52 9.38
N TRP A 9 2.90 -13.57 8.80
CA TRP A 9 2.05 -12.39 8.68
C TRP A 9 1.62 -11.83 10.04
N LYS A 10 1.28 -12.68 11.01
CA LYS A 10 0.89 -12.24 12.36
C LYS A 10 2.00 -11.46 13.07
N ASN A 11 3.26 -11.76 12.76
CA ASN A 11 4.44 -11.08 13.30
C ASN A 11 4.86 -9.83 12.50
N THR A 12 4.16 -9.50 11.40
CA THR A 12 4.47 -8.26 10.65
C THR A 12 4.10 -7.01 11.44
N PRO A 13 4.81 -5.88 11.20
CA PRO A 13 4.49 -4.62 11.84
C PRO A 13 3.04 -4.18 11.59
N ILE A 14 2.41 -3.60 12.62
CA ILE A 14 1.00 -3.14 12.55
C ILE A 14 0.78 -2.18 11.38
N TRP A 15 1.73 -1.28 11.09
CA TRP A 15 1.59 -0.34 9.98
C TRP A 15 1.51 -1.03 8.61
N VAL A 16 2.23 -2.15 8.41
CA VAL A 16 2.17 -2.98 7.18
C VAL A 16 0.80 -3.66 7.10
N ARG A 17 0.35 -4.27 8.20
CA ARG A 17 -0.95 -4.95 8.29
C ARG A 17 -2.12 -4.01 8.03
N SER A 18 -2.06 -2.79 8.58
CA SER A 18 -3.08 -1.77 8.38
C SER A 18 -3.10 -1.28 6.93
N ALA A 19 -1.94 -1.01 6.35
CA ALA A 19 -1.83 -0.52 4.97
C ALA A 19 -2.27 -1.56 3.93
N LEU A 20 -2.02 -2.85 4.19
CA LEU A 20 -2.34 -3.97 3.29
C LEU A 20 -3.59 -4.76 3.72
N CYS A 21 -4.43 -4.19 4.60
CA CYS A 21 -5.63 -4.86 5.12
C CYS A 21 -6.56 -5.34 3.99
N LEU A 22 -6.70 -4.55 2.93
CA LEU A 22 -7.55 -4.87 1.76
C LEU A 22 -6.77 -5.43 0.56
N VAL A 23 -5.45 -5.45 0.61
CA VAL A 23 -4.59 -5.96 -0.47
C VAL A 23 -4.33 -7.43 -0.23
N ASN A 24 -4.72 -8.28 -1.17
CA ASN A 24 -4.54 -9.74 -1.06
C ASN A 24 -3.57 -10.29 -2.12
N THR A 25 -3.52 -9.66 -3.29
CA THR A 25 -2.67 -10.11 -4.39
C THR A 25 -1.65 -9.06 -4.81
N ARG A 26 -0.59 -9.52 -5.48
CA ARG A 26 0.42 -8.63 -6.07
C ARG A 26 -0.16 -7.76 -7.19
N GLN A 27 -1.21 -8.22 -7.88
CA GLN A 27 -1.91 -7.42 -8.88
C GLN A 27 -2.70 -6.27 -8.23
N ASP A 28 -3.33 -6.49 -7.08
CA ASP A 28 -4.03 -5.44 -6.34
C ASP A 28 -3.05 -4.37 -5.86
N ALA A 29 -1.89 -4.80 -5.37
CA ALA A 29 -0.78 -3.92 -4.99
C ALA A 29 -0.36 -3.01 -6.14
N LEU A 30 -0.07 -3.58 -7.32
CA LEU A 30 0.31 -2.81 -8.52
C LEU A 30 -0.78 -1.84 -8.99
N ARG A 31 -2.06 -2.24 -8.91
CA ARG A 31 -3.19 -1.35 -9.23
C ARG A 31 -3.28 -0.18 -8.26
N GLN A 32 -3.01 -0.43 -6.98
CA GLN A 32 -3.01 0.61 -5.96
C GLN A 32 -1.85 1.60 -6.16
N GLU A 33 -0.66 1.13 -6.52
CA GLU A 33 0.47 2.00 -6.90
C GLU A 33 0.12 2.92 -8.08
N ALA A 34 -0.48 2.36 -9.15
CA ALA A 34 -0.89 3.14 -10.31
C ALA A 34 -1.94 4.20 -9.95
N LEU A 35 -2.95 3.83 -9.14
CA LEU A 35 -4.00 4.74 -8.69
C LEU A 35 -3.44 5.86 -7.80
N THR A 36 -2.50 5.54 -6.92
CA THR A 36 -1.77 6.51 -6.11
C THR A 36 -1.01 7.52 -6.97
N ALA A 37 -0.32 7.07 -8.01
CA ALA A 37 0.43 7.96 -8.90
C ALA A 37 -0.50 8.94 -9.63
N VAL A 38 -1.67 8.47 -10.10
CA VAL A 38 -2.69 9.31 -10.74
C VAL A 38 -3.27 10.32 -9.75
N LEU A 39 -3.62 9.89 -8.54
CA LEU A 39 -4.12 10.77 -7.47
C LEU A 39 -3.09 11.83 -7.09
N ALA A 40 -1.81 11.48 -7.00
CA ALA A 40 -0.74 12.42 -6.73
C ALA A 40 -0.60 13.47 -7.84
N ALA A 41 -0.65 13.04 -9.10
CA ALA A 41 -0.61 13.95 -10.25
C ALA A 41 -1.80 14.91 -10.27
N LEU A 42 -3.02 14.41 -10.00
CA LEU A 42 -4.22 15.24 -9.90
C LEU A 42 -4.11 16.26 -8.75
N LEU A 43 -3.53 15.87 -7.62
CA LEU A 43 -3.31 16.77 -6.48
C LEU A 43 -2.34 17.91 -6.76
N LEU A 44 -1.29 17.66 -7.56
CA LEU A 44 -0.37 18.70 -8.00
C LEU A 44 -1.07 19.73 -8.90
N VAL A 45 -2.09 19.31 -9.66
CA VAL A 45 -2.84 20.18 -10.57
C VAL A 45 -3.95 20.95 -9.85
N PHE A 46 -4.65 20.31 -8.90
CA PHE A 46 -5.78 20.88 -8.18
C PHE A 46 -5.37 21.24 -6.73
N THR A 47 -4.66 22.35 -6.56
CA THR A 47 -4.18 22.88 -5.25
C THR A 47 -5.29 23.30 -4.26
N ALA A 48 -6.56 23.00 -4.52
CA ALA A 48 -7.71 23.59 -3.82
C ALA A 48 -8.05 22.93 -2.47
N SER A 49 -7.46 21.77 -2.11
CA SER A 49 -7.67 21.16 -0.79
C SER A 49 -6.44 20.37 -0.34
N THR A 50 -5.35 21.11 -0.08
CA THR A 50 -4.05 20.57 0.32
C THR A 50 -4.12 19.62 1.53
N PHE A 51 -5.05 19.82 2.46
CA PHE A 51 -5.19 18.95 3.64
C PHE A 51 -5.68 17.53 3.31
N ILE A 52 -6.82 17.41 2.60
CA ILE A 52 -7.39 16.11 2.24
C ILE A 52 -6.44 15.37 1.30
N GLY A 53 -5.84 16.09 0.34
CA GLY A 53 -4.91 15.47 -0.57
C GLY A 53 -3.58 15.05 0.05
N ALA A 54 -3.06 15.81 1.02
CA ALA A 54 -1.89 15.38 1.79
C ALA A 54 -2.17 14.09 2.57
N ILE A 55 -3.36 13.93 3.16
CA ILE A 55 -3.75 12.68 3.84
C ILE A 55 -3.79 11.51 2.85
N VAL A 56 -4.41 11.70 1.68
CA VAL A 56 -4.47 10.65 0.63
C VAL A 56 -3.07 10.26 0.17
N LEU A 57 -2.17 11.23 0.01
CA LEU A 57 -0.76 10.99 -0.33
C LEU A 57 -0.03 10.23 0.76
N ILE A 58 -0.17 10.63 2.03
CA ILE A 58 0.49 9.95 3.17
C ILE A 58 0.03 8.50 3.25
N VAL A 59 -1.28 8.25 3.21
CA VAL A 59 -1.84 6.89 3.25
C VAL A 59 -1.31 6.07 2.07
N SER A 60 -1.27 6.68 0.87
CA SER A 60 -0.73 6.03 -0.30
C SER A 60 0.75 5.68 -0.17
N PHE A 61 1.59 6.60 0.32
CA PHE A 61 3.00 6.36 0.58
C PHE A 61 3.22 5.25 1.59
N MET A 62 2.41 5.18 2.64
CA MET A 62 2.46 4.10 3.63
C MET A 62 2.12 2.75 2.98
N SER A 63 1.13 2.70 2.09
CA SER A 63 0.79 1.50 1.33
C SER A 63 1.93 1.06 0.42
N VAL A 64 2.56 1.97 -0.34
CA VAL A 64 3.72 1.64 -1.18
C VAL A 64 4.92 1.17 -0.34
N GLY A 65 5.17 1.82 0.79
CA GLY A 65 6.20 1.39 1.73
C GLY A 65 5.94 -0.01 2.29
N ALA A 66 4.68 -0.32 2.61
CA ALA A 66 4.27 -1.63 3.08
C ALA A 66 4.43 -2.70 1.99
N MET A 67 4.06 -2.39 0.74
CA MET A 67 4.26 -3.28 -0.40
C MET A 67 5.74 -3.61 -0.61
N LYS A 68 6.63 -2.60 -0.60
CA LYS A 68 8.09 -2.81 -0.72
C LYS A 68 8.65 -3.62 0.44
N TRP A 69 8.14 -3.43 1.65
CA TRP A 69 8.54 -4.23 2.80
C TRP A 69 8.16 -5.71 2.61
N VAL A 70 6.94 -5.99 2.13
CA VAL A 70 6.47 -7.35 1.80
C VAL A 70 7.28 -7.96 0.66
N ASP A 71 7.61 -7.19 -0.39
CA ASP A 71 8.50 -7.62 -1.47
C ASP A 71 9.89 -8.02 -0.94
N ASN A 72 10.49 -7.19 -0.09
CA ASN A 72 11.82 -7.45 0.48
C ASN A 72 11.86 -8.63 1.44
N THR A 73 10.73 -8.92 2.10
CA THR A 73 10.62 -10.05 3.04
C THR A 73 10.18 -11.34 2.35
N GLY A 74 9.87 -11.29 1.05
CA GLY A 74 9.44 -12.47 0.29
C GLY A 74 8.11 -13.05 0.74
N GLN A 75 7.28 -12.27 1.45
CA GLN A 75 6.01 -12.74 2.01
C GLN A 75 4.89 -12.88 0.97
N TRP A 76 5.11 -12.44 -0.26
CA TRP A 76 4.28 -12.87 -1.36
C TRP A 76 4.51 -14.37 -1.56
N GLU A 77 3.50 -15.21 -1.29
CA GLU A 77 3.67 -16.63 -1.59
C GLU A 77 4.01 -16.73 -3.08
N SER A 78 5.16 -17.34 -3.36
CA SER A 78 5.50 -17.81 -4.69
C SER A 78 4.49 -18.91 -5.00
N ASN A 79 3.58 -18.58 -5.91
CA ASN A 79 2.67 -19.54 -6.50
C ASN A 79 3.46 -20.68 -7.16
#